data_AF-A0A8J3FPQ0-F1
#
_entry.id   AF-A0A8J3FPQ0-F1
#
_cell.length_a   1.000
_cell.length_b   1.000
_cell.length_c   1.000
_cell.angle_alpha   90.00
_cell.angle_beta   90.00
_cell.angle_gamma   90.00
#
_symmetry.space_group_name_H-M   'P 1'
#
loop_
_entity.id
_entity.type
_entity.pdbx_description
1 polymer ?
#
loop_
_entity_poly.entity_id
_entity_poly.type
_entity_poly.pdbx_seq_one_letter_code
_entity_poly.pdbx_strand_id
1 'polypeptide(L)'
;MPRLAAASRGIPVPTDVKLIGVPAGRWARGGTALSTAAPSVTMDMREEVFARSDASAVTAQLVATLTDAVTSVFGDDCRDDVLVELIGQPTSRSGLGGKVIGNGGPRA
;
A
#
# COMPACT_ATOMS: atom_id res chain seq x y z
N MET A 1 0.61 31.65 29.62
CA MET A 1 0.14 30.28 29.29
C MET A 1 0.39 30.04 27.80
N PRO A 2 1.17 29.02 27.40
CA PRO A 2 1.43 28.75 25.99
C PRO A 2 0.25 28.00 25.36
N ARG A 3 -0.14 28.43 24.14
CA ARG A 3 -1.25 27.87 23.36
C ARG A 3 -0.80 26.53 22.75
N LEU A 4 -1.50 25.45 23.08
CA LEU A 4 -1.27 24.12 22.52
C LEU A 4 -1.43 24.20 20.99
N ALA A 5 -0.38 23.89 20.24
CA ALA A 5 -0.45 23.79 18.79
C ALA A 5 -1.50 22.72 18.42
N ALA A 6 -2.51 23.09 17.64
CA ALA A 6 -3.45 22.14 17.08
C ALA A 6 -2.66 21.15 16.23
N ALA A 7 -2.64 19.87 16.63
CA ALA A 7 -2.12 18.80 15.80
C ALA A 7 -2.88 18.86 14.46
N SER A 8 -2.16 19.07 13.36
CA SER A 8 -2.71 18.97 12.02
C SER A 8 -3.24 17.55 11.84
N ARG A 9 -4.56 17.36 12.01
CA ARG A 9 -5.22 16.14 11.55
C ARG A 9 -5.05 16.14 10.04
N GLY A 10 -4.13 15.31 9.56
CA GLY A 10 -3.95 15.08 8.12
C GLY A 10 -5.29 14.77 7.48
N ILE A 11 -5.49 15.26 6.26
CA ILE A 11 -6.66 14.93 5.46
C ILE A 11 -6.76 13.39 5.41
N PRO A 12 -7.88 12.77 5.85
CA PRO A 12 -8.07 11.34 5.73
C PRO A 12 -8.01 10.99 4.24
N VAL A 13 -6.99 10.25 3.85
CA VAL A 13 -6.92 9.72 2.48
C VAL A 13 -7.79 8.47 2.43
N PRO A 14 -8.72 8.35 1.48
CA PRO A 14 -9.48 7.11 1.31
C PRO A 14 -8.50 5.99 0.94
N THR A 15 -8.74 4.79 1.47
CA THR A 15 -8.11 3.55 0.99
C THR A 15 -9.02 2.98 -0.09
N ASP A 16 -8.55 2.96 -1.32
CA ASP A 16 -9.21 2.27 -2.43
C ASP A 16 -8.65 0.87 -2.64
N VAL A 17 -9.47 -0.02 -3.19
CA VAL A 17 -9.08 -1.38 -3.57
C VAL A 17 -9.53 -1.62 -5.00
N LYS A 18 -8.59 -2.01 -5.86
CA LYS A 18 -8.86 -2.38 -7.24
C LYS A 18 -8.57 -3.86 -7.44
N LEU A 19 -9.55 -4.60 -7.95
CA LEU A 19 -9.39 -6.00 -8.35
C LEU A 19 -9.17 -6.09 -9.85
N ILE A 20 -8.10 -6.79 -10.26
CA ILE A 20 -7.76 -7.02 -11.66
C ILE A 20 -7.76 -8.52 -11.90
N GLY A 21 -8.76 -9.03 -12.62
CA GLY A 21 -8.79 -10.42 -13.04
C GLY A 21 -7.84 -10.65 -14.21
N VAL A 22 -6.96 -11.64 -14.09
CA VAL A 22 -6.06 -12.06 -15.17
C VAL A 22 -6.53 -13.42 -15.69
N PRO A 23 -6.76 -13.59 -17.01
CA PRO A 23 -7.14 -14.89 -17.56
C PRO A 23 -6.09 -15.98 -17.29
N ALA A 24 -6.54 -17.22 -17.13
CA ALA A 24 -5.65 -18.37 -16.95
C ALA A 24 -4.60 -18.45 -18.07
N GLY A 25 -3.35 -18.79 -17.71
CA GLY A 25 -2.23 -18.83 -18.65
C GLY A 25 -1.67 -17.46 -19.08
N ARG A 26 -2.23 -16.34 -18.60
CA ARG A 26 -1.70 -14.98 -18.81
C ARG A 26 -0.86 -14.46 -17.64
N TRP A 27 -0.60 -15.31 -16.66
CA TRP A 27 0.27 -15.03 -15.52
C TRP A 27 1.43 -16.02 -15.48
N ALA A 28 2.63 -15.52 -15.21
CA ALA A 28 3.84 -16.33 -15.20
C ALA A 28 4.81 -15.84 -14.12
N ARG A 29 5.54 -16.78 -13.50
CA ARG A 29 6.63 -16.51 -12.55
C ARG A 29 7.90 -17.19 -13.05
N GLY A 30 9.01 -16.46 -13.10
CA GLY A 30 10.28 -16.99 -13.60
C GLY A 30 10.21 -17.53 -15.04
N GLY A 31 9.36 -16.94 -15.89
CA GLY A 31 9.16 -17.40 -17.28
C GLY A 31 8.25 -18.63 -17.44
N THR A 32 7.74 -19.18 -16.34
CA THR A 32 6.82 -20.34 -16.37
C THR A 32 5.40 -19.89 -16.09
N ALA A 33 4.46 -20.24 -16.97
CA ALA A 33 3.05 -19.97 -16.77
C ALA A 33 2.52 -20.72 -15.54
N LEU A 34 1.75 -20.03 -14.71
CA LEU A 34 1.13 -20.63 -13.53
C LEU A 34 -0.31 -21.05 -13.84
N SER A 35 -0.67 -22.25 -13.40
CA SER A 35 -2.05 -22.78 -13.46
C SER A 35 -2.83 -22.58 -12.17
N THR A 36 -2.13 -22.28 -11.07
CA THR A 36 -2.69 -21.93 -9.76
C THR A 36 -2.97 -20.44 -9.64
N ALA A 37 -3.80 -20.05 -8.68
CA ALA A 37 -3.96 -18.65 -8.32
C ALA A 37 -2.62 -18.11 -7.81
N ALA A 38 -2.12 -17.06 -8.43
CA ALA A 38 -0.90 -16.36 -8.01
C ALA A 38 -1.24 -14.87 -7.78
N PRO A 39 -1.90 -14.54 -6.65
CA PRO A 39 -2.38 -13.19 -6.40
C PRO A 39 -1.21 -12.22 -6.19
N SER A 40 -1.34 -11.02 -6.75
CA SER A 40 -0.41 -9.91 -6.50
C SER A 40 -1.16 -8.74 -5.86
N VAL A 41 -0.58 -8.17 -4.81
CA VAL A 41 -1.08 -6.96 -4.15
C VAL A 41 -0.03 -5.87 -4.30
N THR A 42 -0.40 -4.78 -4.96
CA THR A 42 0.38 -3.54 -4.94
C THR A 42 -0.35 -2.54 -4.04
N MET A 43 0.33 -2.08 -2.99
CA MET A 43 -0.21 -1.11 -2.05
C MET A 43 0.58 0.19 -2.15
N ASP A 44 -0.04 1.22 -2.69
CA ASP A 44 0.49 2.57 -2.63
C ASP A 44 0.35 3.13 -1.22
N MET A 45 1.42 3.72 -0.70
CA MET A 45 1.43 4.38 0.60
C MET A 45 2.32 5.61 0.59
N ARG A 46 2.17 6.46 1.61
CA ARG A 46 2.97 7.67 1.77
C ARG A 46 4.45 7.29 1.90
N GLU A 47 5.30 7.84 1.03
CA GLU A 47 6.74 7.54 1.02
C GLU A 47 7.39 7.81 2.39
N GLU A 48 6.89 8.82 3.10
CA GLU A 48 7.39 9.24 4.40
C GLU A 48 7.23 8.16 5.49
N VAL A 49 6.37 7.15 5.27
CA VAL A 49 6.24 5.98 6.16
C VAL A 49 7.54 5.17 6.16
N PHE A 50 8.23 5.07 5.03
CA PHE A 50 9.48 4.31 4.92
C PHE A 50 10.66 5.00 5.61
N ALA A 51 10.57 6.30 5.88
CA ALA A 51 11.59 7.05 6.61
C ALA A 51 11.47 6.95 8.15
N ARG A 52 10.42 6.31 8.66
CA ARG A 52 10.20 6.15 10.10
C ARG A 52 11.22 5.18 10.71
N SER A 53 11.54 5.37 11.99
CA SER A 53 12.43 4.48 12.73
C SER A 53 11.92 3.05 12.87
N ASP A 54 10.59 2.85 12.82
CA ASP A 54 9.91 1.56 12.88
C ASP A 54 9.47 1.02 11.51
N ALA A 55 9.90 1.65 10.41
CA ALA A 55 9.43 1.32 9.06
C ALA A 55 9.59 -0.17 8.72
N SER A 56 10.72 -0.78 9.06
CA SER A 56 10.96 -2.21 8.80
C SER A 56 9.94 -3.11 9.49
N ALA A 57 9.59 -2.84 10.75
CA ALA A 57 8.61 -3.62 11.50
C ALA A 57 7.19 -3.44 10.93
N VAL A 58 6.82 -2.19 10.60
CA VAL A 58 5.53 -1.87 9.99
C VAL A 58 5.38 -2.52 8.61
N THR A 59 6.41 -2.44 7.76
CA THR A 59 6.44 -3.08 6.44
C THR A 59 6.30 -4.60 6.57
N ALA A 60 7.07 -5.23 7.46
CA ALA A 60 6.97 -6.68 7.68
C ALA A 60 5.56 -7.10 8.14
N GLN A 61 4.97 -6.35 9.08
CA GLN A 61 3.62 -6.61 9.56
C GLN A 61 2.57 -6.45 8.45
N LEU A 62 2.68 -5.40 7.63
CA LEU A 62 1.76 -5.17 6.52
C LEU A 62 1.85 -6.27 5.47
N VAL A 63 3.06 -6.68 5.08
CA VAL A 63 3.27 -7.78 4.13
C VAL A 63 2.61 -9.06 4.66
N ALA A 64 2.91 -9.44 5.91
CA ALA A 64 2.33 -10.63 6.52
C ALA A 64 0.80 -10.57 6.58
N THR A 65 0.24 -9.43 7.02
CA THR A 65 -1.22 -9.27 7.17
C THR A 65 -1.94 -9.29 5.83
N LEU A 66 -1.36 -8.68 4.78
CA LEU A 66 -1.93 -8.71 3.44
C LEU A 66 -1.86 -10.12 2.83
N THR A 67 -0.75 -10.84 3.02
CA THR A 67 -0.64 -12.25 2.63
C THR A 67 -1.70 -13.09 3.33
N ASP A 68 -1.86 -12.97 4.64
CA ASP A 68 -2.88 -13.71 5.41
C ASP A 68 -4.30 -13.38 4.94
N ALA A 69 -4.57 -12.11 4.64
CA ALA A 69 -5.86 -11.70 4.11
C ALA A 69 -6.15 -12.35 2.74
N VAL A 70 -5.14 -12.42 1.86
CA VAL A 70 -5.27 -13.08 0.55
C VAL A 70 -5.49 -14.58 0.71
N THR A 71 -4.71 -15.27 1.54
CA THR A 71 -4.84 -16.72 1.73
C THR A 71 -6.14 -17.10 2.43
N SER A 72 -6.70 -16.22 3.26
CA SER A 72 -8.04 -16.43 3.84
C SER A 72 -9.16 -16.52 2.80
N VAL A 73 -8.95 -15.96 1.60
CA VAL A 73 -9.91 -15.95 0.50
C VAL A 73 -9.61 -17.04 -0.53
N PHE A 74 -8.34 -17.17 -0.94
CA PHE A 74 -7.92 -18.06 -2.02
C PHE A 74 -7.46 -19.45 -1.54
N GLY A 75 -7.31 -19.64 -0.22
CA GLY A 75 -6.74 -20.83 0.40
C GLY A 75 -5.25 -20.71 0.68
N ASP A 76 -4.75 -21.54 1.59
CA ASP A 76 -3.34 -21.49 2.03
C ASP A 76 -2.35 -22.02 0.99
N ASP A 77 -2.81 -22.83 0.03
CA ASP A 77 -1.96 -23.40 -1.03
C ASP A 77 -1.32 -22.31 -1.91
N CYS A 78 -1.92 -21.11 -2.00
CA CYS A 78 -1.36 -20.01 -2.78
C CYS A 78 -0.39 -19.13 -2.00
N ARG A 79 -0.13 -19.37 -0.70
CA ARG A 79 0.64 -18.48 0.18
C ARG A 79 2.01 -18.15 -0.39
N ASP A 80 2.73 -19.16 -0.87
CA ASP A 80 4.08 -19.03 -1.44
C ASP A 80 4.10 -18.38 -2.84
N ASP A 81 2.91 -18.15 -3.42
CA ASP A 81 2.70 -17.47 -4.69
C ASP A 81 2.17 -16.04 -4.51
N VAL A 82 1.80 -15.61 -3.29
CA VAL A 82 1.34 -14.24 -3.03
C VAL A 82 2.51 -13.26 -3.10
N LEU A 83 2.43 -12.30 -4.02
CA LEU A 83 3.36 -11.17 -4.09
C LEU A 83 2.73 -9.94 -3.42
N VAL A 84 3.44 -9.31 -2.49
CA VAL A 84 3.04 -8.01 -1.91
C VAL A 84 4.14 -6.98 -2.19
N GLU A 85 3.76 -5.89 -2.86
CA GLU A 85 4.64 -4.77 -3.15
C GLU A 85 4.09 -3.51 -2.47
N LEU A 86 4.90 -2.88 -1.62
CA LEU A 86 4.58 -1.60 -1.00
C LEU A 86 5.28 -0.48 -1.77
N ILE A 87 4.53 0.46 -2.32
CA ILE A 87 5.05 1.51 -3.19
C ILE A 87 4.94 2.87 -2.49
N GLY A 88 6.06 3.58 -2.38
CA GLY A 88 6.13 4.92 -1.81
C GLY A 88 5.66 6.00 -2.79
N GLN A 89 4.66 6.76 -2.37
CA GLN A 89 4.13 7.93 -3.05
C GLN A 89 4.50 9.18 -2.26
N PRO A 90 5.39 10.04 -2.76
CA PRO A 90 5.76 11.25 -2.04
C PRO A 90 4.56 12.18 -1.91
N THR A 91 4.36 12.70 -0.71
CA THR A 91 3.17 13.50 -0.41
C THR A 91 3.14 14.78 -1.26
N SER A 92 4.31 15.37 -1.53
CA SER A 92 4.49 16.57 -2.38
C SER A 92 3.95 16.47 -3.81
N ARG A 93 3.63 15.26 -4.29
CA ARG A 93 3.10 15.00 -5.63
C ARG A 93 1.70 14.38 -5.62
N SER A 94 1.05 14.33 -4.46
CA SER A 94 -0.31 13.82 -4.28
C SER A 94 -1.29 14.95 -4.01
N GLY A 95 -2.55 14.81 -4.43
CA GLY A 95 -3.60 15.80 -4.16
C GLY A 95 -4.95 15.18 -3.84
N LEU A 96 -5.76 15.88 -3.04
CA LEU A 96 -7.17 15.54 -2.80
C LEU A 96 -8.04 16.78 -2.96
N GLY A 97 -9.16 16.66 -3.66
CA GLY A 97 -10.09 17.78 -3.89
C GLY A 97 -9.42 18.99 -4.57
N GLY A 98 -8.43 18.74 -5.43
CA GLY A 98 -7.68 19.78 -6.14
C GLY A 98 -6.57 20.46 -5.35
N LYS A 99 -6.21 19.99 -4.15
CA LYS A 99 -5.12 20.55 -3.33
C LYS A 99 -4.01 19.54 -3.11
N VAL A 100 -2.76 19.98 -3.25
CA VAL A 100 -1.59 19.16 -2.90
C VAL A 100 -1.62 18.82 -1.41
N ILE A 101 -1.43 17.54 -1.11
CA ILE A 101 -1.31 17.04 0.24
C ILE A 101 0.14 17.30 0.63
N GLY A 102 0.40 18.07 1.69
CA GLY A 102 1.76 18.43 2.07
C GLY A 102 1.80 19.38 3.25
N ASN A 103 2.87 19.32 4.04
CA ASN A 103 3.05 20.14 5.24
C ASN A 103 3.56 21.56 4.90
N GLY A 104 2.93 22.23 3.92
CA GLY A 104 3.32 23.56 3.46
C GLY A 104 2.76 23.93 2.09
N GLY A 105 1.47 24.28 2.00
CA GLY A 105 1.03 25.21 0.97
C GLY A 105 1.56 26.62 1.30
N PRO A 106 1.75 27.54 0.32
CA PRO A 106 2.09 28.91 0.63
C PRO A 106 1.05 29.47 1.60
N ARG A 107 1.50 29.98 2.75
CA ARG A 107 0.66 30.86 3.54
C ARG A 107 0.54 32.17 2.74
N ALA A 108 -0.58 32.32 2.04
CA ALA A 108 -1.07 33.63 1.62
C ALA A 108 -1.69 34.34 2.82
#